data_AF-A0A534JYE5-F1
#
_entry.id   AF-A0A534JYE5-F1
#
_cell.length_a   1.000
_cell.length_b   1.000
_cell.length_c   1.000
_cell.angle_alpha   90.00
_cell.angle_beta   90.00
_cell.angle_gamma   90.00
#
_symmetry.space_group_name_H-M   'P 1'
#
loop_
_entity.id
_entity.type
_entity.pdbx_description
1 polymer ?
#
loop_
_entity_poly.entity_id
_entity_poly.type
_entity_poly.pdbx_seq_one_letter_code
_entity_poly.pdbx_strand_id
1 'polypeptide(L)' 'MMKRRRTDDAPGYEAFRARDVRELGWGLGEVIAIADVMVVNEGALEEFRRLAREALERLHG' A
#
# COMPACT_ATOMS: atom_id res chain seq x y z
N MET A 1 9.90 -15.81 2.11
CA MET A 1 9.43 -14.41 2.02
C MET A 1 9.35 -13.88 3.45
N MET A 2 10.38 -13.17 3.92
CA MET A 2 10.47 -12.72 5.33
C MET A 2 11.50 -11.58 5.48
N LYS A 3 11.52 -10.62 4.54
CA LYS A 3 12.47 -9.50 4.58
C LYS A 3 12.03 -8.37 5.53
N ARG A 4 10.74 -8.31 5.90
CA ARG A 4 10.15 -7.18 6.66
C ARG A 4 10.03 -7.41 8.17
N ARG A 5 10.30 -8.63 8.66
CA ARG A 5 10.30 -9.02 10.10
C ARG A 5 9.10 -8.46 10.88
N ARG A 6 7.92 -8.34 10.28
CA ARG A 6 6.71 -7.96 11.01
C ARG A 6 6.10 -9.18 11.69
N THR A 7 5.46 -8.97 12.83
CA THR A 7 4.76 -10.02 13.59
C THR A 7 3.59 -10.62 12.81
N ASP A 8 3.05 -9.92 11.82
CA ASP A 8 1.99 -10.35 10.91
C ASP A 8 2.50 -10.79 9.52
N ASP A 9 3.82 -10.89 9.32
CA ASP A 9 4.37 -11.34 8.04
C ASP A 9 3.89 -12.77 7.75
N ALA A 10 3.19 -12.92 6.62
CA ALA A 10 2.69 -14.21 6.16
C ALA A 10 3.86 -15.17 5.87
N PRO A 11 3.91 -16.38 6.48
CA PRO A 11 5.04 -17.31 6.35
C PRO A 11 5.21 -17.91 4.94
N GLY A 12 4.30 -17.65 4.01
CA GLY A 12 4.34 -18.16 2.64
C GLY A 12 3.30 -17.50 1.72
N TYR A 13 3.35 -17.85 0.43
CA TYR A 13 2.45 -17.30 -0.60
C TYR A 13 0.96 -17.53 -0.28
N GLU A 14 0.60 -18.72 0.19
CA GLU A 14 -0.78 -19.04 0.58
C GLU A 14 -1.28 -18.16 1.73
N ALA A 15 -0.45 -17.95 2.75
CA ALA A 15 -0.79 -17.07 3.86
C ALA A 15 -0.87 -15.59 3.42
N PHE A 16 -0.05 -15.17 2.44
CA PHE A 16 -0.14 -13.84 1.83
C PHE A 16 -1.46 -13.68 1.06
N ARG A 17 -1.82 -14.65 0.24
CA ARG A 17 -3.09 -14.70 -0.51
C ARG A 17 -4.30 -14.69 0.41
N ALA A 18 -4.28 -15.49 1.49
CA ALA A 18 -5.36 -15.54 2.47
C ALA A 18 -5.54 -14.21 3.21
N ARG A 19 -4.45 -13.49 3.49
CA ARG A 19 -4.49 -12.13 4.03
C ARG A 19 -5.10 -11.15 3.03
N ASP A 20 -4.63 -11.16 1.80
CA ASP A 20 -5.07 -10.26 0.74
C ASP A 20 -6.59 -10.40 0.48
N VAL A 21 -7.09 -11.63 0.36
CA VAL A 21 -8.53 -11.90 0.21
C VAL A 21 -9.34 -11.40 1.40
N ARG A 22 -8.82 -11.54 2.63
CA ARG A 22 -9.49 -11.04 3.83
C ARG A 22 -9.55 -9.51 3.85
N GLU A 23 -8.46 -8.84 3.49
CA GLU A 23 -8.38 -7.37 3.42
C GLU A 23 -9.30 -6.80 2.33
N LEU A 24 -9.39 -7.48 1.18
CA LEU A 24 -10.39 -7.16 0.15
C LEU A 24 -11.82 -7.31 0.69
N GLY A 25 -12.09 -8.36 1.47
CA GLY A 25 -13.37 -8.55 2.16
C GLY A 25 -13.73 -7.48 3.19
N TRP A 26 -12.76 -6.67 3.62
CA TRP A 26 -12.99 -5.49 4.47
C TRP A 26 -13.31 -4.22 3.67
N GLY A 27 -13.32 -4.29 2.34
CA GLY A 27 -13.54 -3.14 1.46
C GLY A 27 -12.27 -2.33 1.18
N LEU A 28 -11.07 -2.84 1.49
CA LEU A 28 -9.81 -2.11 1.25
C LEU A 28 -9.65 -1.71 -0.23
N GLY A 29 -10.06 -2.58 -1.16
CA GLY A 29 -10.02 -2.30 -2.59
C GLY A 29 -10.94 -1.15 -3.00
N GLU A 30 -12.12 -1.04 -2.38
CA GLU A 30 -13.08 0.03 -2.64
C GLU A 30 -12.54 1.38 -2.14
N VAL A 31 -11.96 1.39 -0.93
CA VAL A 31 -11.32 2.58 -0.36
C VAL A 31 -10.17 3.08 -1.23
N ILE A 32 -9.34 2.17 -1.73
CA ILE A 32 -8.24 2.51 -2.65
C ILE A 32 -8.80 3.06 -3.97
N ALA A 33 -9.86 2.46 -4.51
CA ALA A 33 -10.45 2.87 -5.79
C ALA A 33 -11.05 4.28 -5.78
N ILE A 34 -11.55 4.74 -4.63
CA ILE A 34 -12.18 6.06 -4.49
C ILE A 34 -11.23 7.15 -3.94
N ALA A 35 -9.96 6.85 -3.74
CA ALA A 35 -9.03 7.79 -3.13
C ALA A 35 -8.78 9.02 -4.03
N ASP A 36 -8.85 10.23 -3.44
CA ASP A 36 -8.57 11.49 -4.14
C ASP A 36 -7.13 11.57 -4.66
N VAL A 37 -6.21 10.88 -3.97
CA VAL A 37 -4.79 10.80 -4.32
C VAL A 37 -4.29 9.37 -4.11
N MET A 38 -3.68 8.81 -5.15
CA MET A 38 -3.01 7.50 -5.12
C MET A 38 -1.52 7.69 -5.42
N VAL A 39 -0.65 7.09 -4.59
CA VAL A 39 0.81 7.13 -4.77
C VAL A 39 1.31 5.72 -5.08
N VAL A 40 1.76 5.49 -6.33
CA VAL A 40 2.31 4.20 -6.78
C VAL A 40 3.80 4.13 -6.46
N ASN A 41 4.21 3.19 -5.60
CA ASN A 41 5.58 3.04 -5.10
C ASN A 41 6.31 1.86 -5.76
N GLU A 42 6.46 1.92 -7.09
CA GLU A 42 7.16 0.89 -7.89
C GLU A 42 8.54 1.35 -8.38
N GLY A 43 8.94 2.58 -8.03
CA GLY A 43 10.19 3.21 -8.44
C GLY A 43 11.25 3.32 -7.33
N ALA A 44 12.17 4.27 -7.50
CA ALA A 44 13.21 4.54 -6.51
C ALA A 44 12.65 5.28 -5.29
N LEU A 45 13.37 5.21 -4.15
CA LEU A 45 12.96 5.88 -2.92
C LEU A 45 12.84 7.40 -3.10
N GLU A 46 13.73 7.99 -3.90
CA GLU A 46 13.74 9.41 -4.24
C GLU A 46 12.47 9.82 -5.00
N GLU A 47 12.01 8.96 -5.92
CA GLU A 47 10.78 9.17 -6.66
C GLU A 47 9.57 9.09 -5.73
N PHE A 48 9.50 8.07 -4.88
CA PHE A 48 8.43 7.95 -3.88
C PHE A 48 8.38 9.18 -2.95
N ARG A 49 9.54 9.67 -2.49
CA ARG A 49 9.64 10.88 -1.68
C ARG A 49 9.12 12.13 -2.41
N ARG A 50 9.38 12.24 -3.72
CA ARG A 50 8.86 13.33 -4.54
C ARG A 50 7.34 13.24 -4.68
N LEU A 51 6.82 12.08 -5.07
CA LEU A 51 5.37 11.84 -5.21
C LEU A 51 4.61 12.07 -3.90
N ALA A 52 5.18 11.68 -2.77
CA ALA A 52 4.59 11.94 -1.45
C ALA A 52 4.51 13.43 -1.11
N ARG A 53 5.54 14.24 -1.46
CA ARG A 53 5.50 15.70 -1.28
C ARG A 53 4.41 16.34 -2.15
N GLU A 54 4.36 15.99 -3.43
CA GLU A 54 3.35 16.49 -4.37
C GLU A 54 1.93 16.14 -3.90
N ALA A 55 1.73 14.93 -3.38
CA ALA A 55 0.45 14.53 -2.79
C ALA A 55 0.06 15.40 -1.59
N LEU A 56 0.99 15.69 -0.67
CA LEU A 56 0.73 16.52 0.50
C LEU A 56 0.47 17.99 0.13
N GLU A 57 1.20 18.54 -0.84
CA GLU A 57 0.98 19.90 -1.33
C GLU A 57 -0.42 20.06 -1.94
N ARG A 58 -0.90 19.05 -2.68
CA ARG A 58 -2.27 19.05 -3.23
C ARG A 58 -3.36 19.01 -2.15
N LEU A 59 -3.08 18.48 -0.96
CA LEU A 59 -4.03 18.37 0.15
C LEU A 59 -4.04 19.62 1.06
N HIS A 60 -2.94 20.38 1.09
CA HIS A 60 -2.80 21.60 1.90
C HIS A 60 -2.97 22.90 1.10
N GLY A 61 -3.46 22.81 -0.15
CA GLY A 61 -3.79 23.96 -1.00
C GLY A 61 -5.10 24.63 -0.62
#